data_AF-A0AA37KUW4-F1
#
_entry.id   AF-A0AA37KUW4-F1
#
_cell.length_a   1.000
_cell.length_b   1.000
_cell.length_c   1.000
_cell.angle_alpha   90.00
_cell.angle_beta   90.00
_cell.angle_gamma   90.00
#
_symmetry.space_group_name_H-M   'P 1'
#
loop_
_entity.id
_entity.type
_entity.pdbx_description
1 polymer ?
#
loop_
_entity_poly.entity_id
_entity_poly.type
_entity_poly.pdbx_seq_one_letter_code
_entity_poly.pdbx_strand_id
1 'polypeptide(L)' 'MKTLVYVYADIYAANNFAELLIKNSYTDSTTYVAEVDSTLGVFFINIVRKEFSRFYGTEADCLTTEEFTDLFL' A
#
# COMPACT_ATOMS: atom_id res chain seq x y z
N MET A 1 14.51 -10.29 -6.48
CA MET A 1 13.48 -9.23 -6.53
C MET A 1 12.40 -9.60 -5.54
N LYS A 2 12.07 -8.74 -4.56
CA LYS A 2 11.00 -9.04 -3.60
C LYS A 2 9.66 -8.95 -4.34
N THR A 3 8.87 -10.02 -4.29
CA THR A 3 7.54 -10.11 -4.92
C THR A 3 6.46 -9.40 -4.10
N LEU A 4 6.72 -9.24 -2.80
CA LEU A 4 5.82 -8.65 -1.82
C LEU A 4 6.55 -7.52 -1.09
N VAL A 5 5.90 -6.38 -0.97
CA VAL A 5 6.40 -5.21 -0.23
C VAL A 5 5.29 -4.61 0.62
N TYR A 6 5.69 -3.97 1.71
CA TYR A 6 4.81 -3.17 2.54
C TYR A 6 5.13 -1.71 2.30
N VAL A 7 4.10 -0.88 2.12
CA VAL A 7 4.24 0.56 1.91
C VAL A 7 3.33 1.28 2.89
N TYR A 8 3.83 2.30 3.58
CA TYR A 8 2.99 3.11 4.45
C TYR A 8 2.69 4.47 3.82
N ALA A 9 1.51 5.00 4.14
CA ALA A 9 1.11 6.35 3.82
C ALA A 9 0.35 6.94 5.01
N ASP A 10 0.46 8.25 5.20
CA ASP A 10 -0.46 8.97 6.09
C ASP A 10 -1.90 8.66 5.72
N ILE A 11 -2.79 8.53 6.71
CA ILE A 11 -4.18 8.12 6.47
C ILE A 11 -4.92 9.03 5.47
N TYR A 12 -4.59 10.32 5.45
CA TYR A 12 -5.13 11.30 4.50
C TYR A 12 -4.56 11.14 3.08
N ALA A 13 -3.35 10.61 2.94
CA ALA A 13 -2.68 10.38 1.66
C ALA A 13 -2.91 8.96 1.11
N ALA A 14 -3.34 8.02 1.95
CA ALA A 14 -3.51 6.62 1.57
C ALA A 14 -4.49 6.43 0.41
N ASN A 15 -5.58 7.21 0.34
CA ASN A 15 -6.52 7.12 -0.78
C ASN A 15 -5.86 7.54 -2.11
N ASN A 16 -5.05 8.59 -2.09
CA ASN A 16 -4.32 9.04 -3.28
C ASN A 16 -3.31 7.98 -3.76
N PHE A 17 -2.66 7.28 -2.82
CA PHE A 17 -1.74 6.20 -3.16
C PHE A 17 -2.48 4.98 -3.72
N ALA A 18 -3.64 4.61 -3.16
CA ALA A 18 -4.49 3.56 -3.74
C ALA A 18 -4.92 3.90 -5.18
N GLU A 19 -5.33 5.13 -5.44
CA GLU A 19 -5.66 5.59 -6.79
C GLU A 19 -4.46 5.52 -7.75
N LEU A 20 -3.25 5.85 -7.28
CA LEU A 20 -2.02 5.72 -8.06
C LEU A 20 -1.76 4.25 -8.44
N LEU A 21 -1.92 3.31 -7.51
CA LEU A 21 -1.79 1.89 -7.77
C LEU A 21 -2.81 1.42 -8.83
N ILE A 22 -4.08 1.82 -8.69
CA ILE A 22 -5.14 1.48 -9.66
C ILE A 22 -4.82 2.04 -11.06
N LYS A 23 -4.34 3.29 -11.15
CA LYS A 23 -3.89 3.90 -12.42
C LYS A 23 -2.74 3.10 -13.07
N ASN A 24 -1.93 2.39 -12.27
CA ASN A 24 -0.84 1.54 -12.73
C ASN A 24 -1.23 0.05 -12.89
N SER A 25 -2.53 -0.22 -13.04
CA SER A 25 -3.12 -1.54 -13.25
C SER A 25 -3.00 -2.50 -12.06
N TYR A 26 -2.85 -1.97 -10.85
CA TYR A 26 -3.01 -2.79 -9.65
C TYR A 26 -4.48 -2.96 -9.30
N THR A 27 -4.84 -4.15 -8.83
CA THR A 27 -6.19 -4.49 -8.38
C THR A 27 -6.25 -4.44 -6.86
N ASP A 28 -7.25 -3.75 -6.33
CA ASP A 28 -7.54 -3.74 -4.90
C ASP A 28 -8.15 -5.10 -4.49
N SER A 29 -7.42 -5.83 -3.65
CA SER A 29 -7.82 -7.12 -3.07
C SER A 29 -8.22 -6.99 -1.59
N THR A 30 -8.40 -5.77 -1.09
CA THR A 30 -8.71 -5.49 0.31
C THR A 30 -10.02 -6.17 0.71
N THR A 31 -9.91 -7.16 1.59
CA THR A 31 -11.06 -7.64 2.37
C THR A 31 -11.14 -6.74 3.59
N TYR A 32 -12.13 -5.84 3.67
CA TYR A 32 -12.26 -4.83 4.74
C TYR A 32 -11.97 -5.43 6.13
N VAL A 33 -10.89 -4.99 6.78
CA VAL A 33 -10.64 -5.26 8.20
C VAL A 33 -10.98 -3.99 8.97
N ALA A 34 -11.86 -4.15 9.96
CA ALA A 34 -12.51 -3.08 10.70
C ALA A 34 -11.52 -2.07 11.32
N GLU A 35 -12.01 -0.82 11.39
CA GLU A 35 -11.36 0.38 11.90
C GLU A 35 -10.59 0.15 13.20
N VAL A 36 -9.28 0.36 13.14
CA VAL A 36 -8.47 0.67 14.31
C VAL A 36 -7.94 2.07 14.09
N ASP A 37 -8.09 2.90 15.11
CA ASP A 37 -7.80 4.33 15.21
C ASP A 37 -6.32 4.67 14.91
N SER A 38 -5.92 4.49 13.66
CA SER A 38 -4.51 4.45 13.25
C SER A 38 -4.22 5.59 12.29
N THR A 39 -3.21 6.39 12.62
CA THR A 39 -2.78 7.54 11.80
C THR A 39 -2.12 7.12 10.47
N LEU A 40 -1.83 5.83 10.29
CA LEU A 40 -1.08 5.27 9.16
C LEU A 40 -1.89 4.19 8.42
N GLY A 41 -1.96 4.32 7.10
CA GLY A 41 -2.46 3.28 6.20
C GLY A 41 -1.29 2.47 5.62
N VAL A 42 -1.26 1.17 5.88
CA VAL A 42 -0.24 0.26 5.33
C VAL A 42 -0.84 -0.53 4.16
N PHE A 43 -0.07 -0.62 3.08
CA PHE A 43 -0.38 -1.35 1.86
C PHE A 43 0.49 -2.60 1.79
N PHE A 44 -0.14 -3.76 1.74
CA PHE A 44 0.50 -5.00 1.32
C PHE A 44 0.40 -5.11 -0.19
N ILE A 45 1.53 -5.08 -0.92
CA ILE A 45 1.54 -5.02 -2.39
C ILE A 45 2.28 -6.21 -2.96
N ASN A 46 1.62 -6.91 -3.89
CA ASN A 46 2.23 -7.92 -4.75
C ASN A 46 2.57 -7.30 -6.10
N ILE A 47 3.86 -7.08 -6.36
CA ILE A 47 4.36 -6.42 -7.58
C ILE A 47 4.08 -7.25 -8.83
N VAL A 48 4.20 -8.58 -8.73
CA VAL A 48 4.07 -9.48 -9.90
C VAL A 48 2.62 -9.70 -10.28
N ARG A 49 1.74 -9.92 -9.29
CA ARG A 49 0.30 -10.06 -9.53
C ARG A 49 -0.40 -8.74 -9.77
N LYS A 50 0.26 -7.62 -9.45
CA LYS A 50 -0.34 -6.29 -9.41
C LYS A 50 -1.61 -6.29 -8.55
N GLU A 51 -1.47 -6.72 -7.30
CA GLU A 51 -2.55 -6.74 -6.32
C GLU A 51 -2.10 -5.98 -5.07
N PHE A 52 -3.01 -5.27 -4.42
CA PHE A 52 -2.73 -4.68 -3.12
C PHE A 52 -3.89 -4.82 -2.14
N SER A 53 -3.58 -4.89 -0.86
CA SER A 53 -4.57 -4.80 0.22
C SER A 53 -4.14 -3.74 1.23
N ARG A 54 -5.11 -3.03 1.80
CA ARG A 54 -4.86 -2.04 2.86
C ARG A 54 -5.18 -2.59 4.24
N PHE A 55 -4.33 -2.29 5.21
CA PHE A 55 -4.55 -2.57 6.61
C PHE A 55 -3.92 -1.49 7.49
N TYR A 56 -4.26 -1.48 8.77
CA TYR A 56 -3.66 -0.57 9.75
C TYR A 56 -2.43 -1.22 10.38
N GLY A 57 -1.34 -0.47 10.54
CA GLY A 57 -0.07 -1.02 11.02
C GLY A 57 0.95 0.04 11.44
N THR A 58 2.17 -0.41 11.70
CA THR A 58 3.32 0.43 12.08
C THR A 58 4.30 0.56 10.91
N GLU A 59 5.06 1.64 10.86
CA GLU A 59 6.04 1.93 9.78
C GLU A 59 7.22 0.94 9.72
N ALA A 60 7.45 0.16 10.78
CA ALA A 60 8.54 -0.81 10.83
C ALA A 60 8.48 -1.76 9.61
N ASP A 61 9.60 -1.86 8.89
CA ASP A 61 9.79 -2.68 7.68
C ASP A 61 8.94 -2.28 6.44
N CYS A 62 8.35 -1.08 6.44
CA CYS A 62 7.63 -0.53 5.29
C CYS A 62 8.51 0.43 4.46
N LEU A 63 8.32 0.44 3.14
CA LEU A 63 8.79 1.51 2.26
C LEU A 63 7.89 2.74 2.37
N THR A 64 8.43 3.90 2.06
CA THR A 64 7.59 5.08 1.78
C THR A 64 6.91 4.93 0.42
N THR A 65 5.85 5.71 0.18
CA THR A 65 5.18 5.77 -1.13
C THR A 65 6.11 6.27 -2.24
N GLU A 66 7.06 7.15 -1.91
CA GLU A 66 8.09 7.66 -2.83
C GLU A 66 9.06 6.54 -3.21
N GLU A 67 9.63 5.85 -2.23
CA GLU A 67 10.54 4.71 -2.46
C GLU A 67 9.87 3.61 -3.29
N PHE A 68 8.60 3.31 -3.03
CA PHE A 68 7.85 2.33 -3.82
C PHE A 68 7.71 2.79 -5.28
N THR A 69 7.38 4.06 -5.49
CA THR A 69 7.17 4.61 -6.84
C THR A 69 8.45 4.52 -7.64
N ASP A 70 9.59 4.95 -7.08
CA ASP A 70 10.89 4.92 -7.76
C ASP A 70 11.37 3.50 -8.11
N LEU A 71 10.99 2.50 -7.31
CA LEU A 71 11.45 1.12 -7.47
C LEU A 71 10.53 0.24 -8.34
N PHE A 72 9.23 0.52 -8.39
CA PHE A 72 8.24 -0.44 -8.89
C PHE A 72 7.15 0.13 -9.81
N LEU A 73 7.06 1.46 -9.98
CA LEU A 73 6.11 2.11 -10.90
C LEU A 73 6.84 2.77 -12.07
#